data_AF-A0AAV7JNC2-F1
#
_entry.id   AF-A0AAV7JNC2-F1
#
_cell.length_a   1.000
_cell.length_b   1.000
_cell.length_c   1.000
_cell.angle_alpha   90.00
_cell.angle_beta   90.00
_cell.angle_gamma   90.00
#
_symmetry.space_group_name_H-M   'P 1'
#
loop_
_entity.id
_entity.type
_entity.pdbx_description
1 polymer ?
#
loop_
_entity_poly.entity_id
_entity_poly.type
_entity_poly.pdbx_seq_one_letter_code
_entity_poly.pdbx_strand_id
1 'polypeptide(L)'
;MEDEERIGRPRSAVISSNTSEIRWRVEEDPHIAVEELAMSIPHSLTKDQKDRRVTCARKMLSEYKYSDPRMLVEIITGDETWTRYDEPLSKERIKIWVVKGEASPLNLRSDFKDQKVLYSIFFDAHG
;
A
#
# COMPACT_ATOMS: atom_id res chain seq x y z
N MET A 1 13.67 -28.85 -0.06
CA MET A 1 13.49 -27.47 0.47
C MET A 1 12.00 -27.23 0.33
N GLU A 2 11.25 -27.35 1.42
CA GLU A 2 9.80 -27.13 1.40
C GLU A 2 9.55 -25.63 1.36
N ASP A 3 8.77 -25.17 0.38
CA ASP A 3 8.39 -23.77 0.27
C ASP A 3 7.33 -23.50 1.33
N GLU A 4 7.67 -22.68 2.33
CA GLU A 4 6.70 -22.28 3.36
C GLU A 4 5.55 -21.52 2.68
N GLU A 5 4.32 -21.88 3.04
CA GLU A 5 3.14 -21.26 2.47
C GLU A 5 3.19 -19.75 2.72
N ARG A 6 3.28 -18.96 1.63
CA ARG A 6 3.33 -17.51 1.73
C ARG A 6 2.05 -17.02 2.38
N ILE A 7 2.12 -16.67 3.66
CA ILE A 7 1.06 -15.95 4.35
C ILE A 7 0.93 -14.61 3.62
N GLY A 8 -0.13 -14.47 2.80
CA GLY A 8 -0.41 -13.25 2.08
C GLY A 8 -0.49 -12.04 3.03
N ARG A 9 -0.65 -10.83 2.46
CA ARG A 9 -0.67 -9.57 3.21
C ARG A 9 -1.42 -9.73 4.56
N PRO A 10 -0.76 -9.51 5.71
CA PRO A 10 -1.37 -9.75 7.01
C PRO A 10 -2.69 -8.99 7.11
N ARG A 11 -3.77 -9.65 7.52
CA ARG A 11 -5.08 -8.99 7.67
C ARG A 11 -4.99 -7.84 8.66
N SER A 12 -5.64 -6.71 8.35
CA SER A 12 -5.72 -5.60 9.29
C SER A 12 -6.52 -6.04 10.51
N ALA A 13 -6.08 -5.62 11.70
CA ALA A 13 -6.94 -5.66 12.88
C ALA A 13 -8.16 -4.79 12.62
N VAL A 14 -9.36 -5.28 12.96
CA VAL A 14 -10.56 -4.43 13.02
C VAL A 14 -10.55 -3.74 14.38
N ILE A 15 -10.39 -2.41 14.39
CA ILE A 15 -10.27 -1.60 15.61
C ILE A 15 -11.33 -0.49 15.51
N SER A 16 -11.96 -0.11 16.61
CA SER A 16 -12.95 0.98 16.63
C SER A 16 -12.48 2.24 15.91
N SER A 17 -11.19 2.62 16.06
CA SER A 17 -10.61 3.77 15.37
C SER A 17 -10.62 3.64 13.84
N ASN A 18 -10.27 2.47 13.27
CA ASN A 18 -10.24 2.32 11.81
C ASN A 18 -11.64 2.17 11.20
N THR A 19 -12.56 1.52 11.91
CA THR A 19 -13.93 1.38 11.45
C THR A 19 -14.67 2.71 11.52
N SER A 20 -14.39 3.53 12.54
CA SER A 20 -14.89 4.91 12.62
C SER A 20 -14.35 5.79 11.50
N GLU A 21 -13.06 5.70 11.16
CA GLU A 21 -12.50 6.48 10.04
C GLU A 21 -13.07 6.06 8.67
N ILE A 22 -13.25 4.76 8.43
CA ILE A 22 -13.91 4.27 7.22
C ILE A 22 -15.33 4.83 7.16
N ARG A 23 -16.07 4.72 8.26
CA ARG A 23 -17.46 5.20 8.32
C ARG A 23 -17.55 6.70 8.03
N TRP A 24 -16.72 7.51 8.69
CA TRP A 24 -16.70 8.95 8.49
C TRP A 24 -16.42 9.33 7.03
N ARG A 25 -15.44 8.69 6.37
CA ARG A 25 -15.14 8.96 4.95
C ARG A 25 -16.28 8.56 4.00
N VAL A 26 -16.97 7.46 4.29
CA VAL A 26 -18.15 7.03 3.50
C VAL A 26 -19.34 7.96 3.72
N GLU A 27 -19.49 8.52 4.92
CA GLU A 27 -20.50 9.54 5.21
C GLU A 27 -20.22 10.87 4.48
N GLU A 28 -18.94 11.27 4.36
CA GLU A 28 -18.55 12.48 3.63
C GLU A 28 -18.65 12.35 2.09
N ASP A 29 -18.15 11.25 1.50
CA ASP A 29 -18.35 10.93 0.07
C ASP A 29 -18.90 9.50 -0.07
N PRO A 30 -20.24 9.34 -0.23
CA PRO A 30 -20.85 8.03 -0.46
C PRO A 30 -20.39 7.33 -1.74
N HIS A 31 -19.74 8.04 -2.66
CA HIS A 31 -19.21 7.51 -3.92
C HIS A 31 -17.69 7.36 -3.90
N ILE A 32 -17.05 7.40 -2.73
CA ILE A 32 -15.62 7.16 -2.60
C ILE A 32 -15.28 5.75 -3.08
N ALA A 33 -14.18 5.62 -3.83
CA ALA A 33 -13.73 4.32 -4.33
C ALA A 33 -13.13 3.49 -3.18
N VAL A 34 -13.34 2.17 -3.21
CA VAL A 34 -12.80 1.26 -2.18
C VAL A 34 -11.28 1.29 -2.18
N GLU A 35 -10.65 1.42 -3.34
CA GLU A 35 -9.21 1.53 -3.50
C GLU A 35 -8.66 2.79 -2.83
N GLU A 36 -9.39 3.90 -2.95
CA GLU A 36 -9.03 5.18 -2.33
C GLU A 36 -9.13 5.11 -0.80
N LEU A 37 -10.17 4.46 -0.28
CA LEU A 37 -10.30 4.15 1.16
C LEU A 37 -9.16 3.24 1.64
N ALA A 38 -8.83 2.19 0.89
CA ALA A 38 -7.80 1.23 1.28
C ALA A 38 -6.38 1.80 1.28
N MET A 39 -6.09 2.79 0.43
CA MET A 39 -4.81 3.49 0.42
C MET A 39 -4.70 4.59 1.47
N SER A 40 -5.80 5.31 1.74
CA SER A 40 -5.79 6.48 2.61
C SER A 40 -5.77 6.14 4.11
N ILE A 41 -6.16 4.92 4.48
CA ILE A 41 -6.25 4.51 5.88
C ILE A 41 -5.06 3.62 6.25
N PRO A 42 -4.25 4.00 7.25
CA PRO A 42 -3.13 3.19 7.72
C PRO A 42 -3.57 1.79 8.17
N HIS A 43 -2.77 0.78 7.81
CA HIS A 43 -3.02 -0.60 8.21
C HIS A 43 -2.93 -0.76 9.73
N SER A 44 -4.05 -1.12 10.35
CA SER A 44 -4.10 -1.42 11.78
C SER A 44 -3.52 -2.79 12.07
N LEU A 45 -2.54 -2.87 12.97
CA LEU A 45 -1.89 -4.14 13.33
C LEU A 45 -2.54 -4.79 14.55
N THR A 46 -2.72 -6.11 14.50
CA THR A 46 -3.14 -6.90 15.67
C THR A 46 -2.02 -6.91 16.72
N LYS A 47 -2.37 -7.28 17.96
CA LYS A 47 -1.39 -7.42 19.04
C LYS A 47 -0.29 -8.41 18.64
N ASP A 48 -0.66 -9.57 18.11
CA ASP A 48 0.28 -10.60 17.67
C ASP A 48 1.18 -10.12 16.52
N GLN A 49 0.65 -9.34 15.56
CA GLN A 49 1.45 -8.76 14.49
C GLN A 49 2.48 -7.75 15.03
N LYS A 50 2.10 -6.95 16.02
CA LYS A 50 3.03 -6.02 16.70
C LYS A 50 4.10 -6.79 17.46
N ASP A 51 3.71 -7.80 18.22
CA ASP A 51 4.63 -8.58 19.04
C ASP A 51 5.61 -9.38 18.17
N ARG A 52 5.14 -9.95 17.05
CA ARG A 52 5.99 -10.59 16.05
C ARG A 52 7.00 -9.60 15.44
N ARG A 53 6.55 -8.41 15.06
CA ARG A 53 7.45 -7.35 14.52
C ARG A 53 8.54 -6.97 15.53
N VAL A 54 8.17 -6.73 16.79
CA VAL A 54 9.12 -6.39 17.86
C VAL A 54 10.10 -7.54 18.09
N THR A 55 9.62 -8.78 18.10
CA THR A 55 10.46 -9.97 18.30
C THR A 55 11.47 -10.13 17.17
N CYS A 56 11.04 -10.03 15.91
CA CYS A 56 11.91 -10.08 14.75
C CYS A 56 12.96 -8.95 14.79
N ALA A 57 12.53 -7.71 15.06
CA ALA A 57 13.45 -6.57 15.12
C ALA A 57 14.50 -6.71 16.23
N ARG A 58 14.10 -7.20 17.42
CA ARG A 58 15.05 -7.48 18.52
C ARG A 58 16.06 -8.55 18.14
N LYS A 59 15.61 -9.63 17.48
CA LYS A 59 16.50 -10.70 16.99
C LYS A 59 17.50 -10.15 15.99
N MET A 60 17.05 -9.47 14.93
CA MET A 60 17.92 -8.86 13.91
C MET A 60 18.92 -7.87 14.53
N LEU A 61 18.46 -7.04 15.47
CA LEU A 61 19.33 -6.08 16.16
C LEU A 61 20.37 -6.78 17.04
N SER A 62 20.00 -7.88 17.71
CA SER A 62 20.93 -8.65 18.52
C SER A 62 22.01 -9.31 17.65
N GLU A 63 21.64 -9.87 16.50
CA GLU A 63 22.57 -10.45 15.54
C GLU A 63 23.52 -9.36 15.03
N TYR A 64 22.98 -8.22 14.59
CA TYR A 64 23.78 -7.09 14.11
C TYR A 64 24.86 -6.63 15.11
N LYS A 65 24.55 -6.58 16.42
CA LYS A 65 25.51 -6.16 17.45
C LYS A 65 26.75 -7.07 17.56
N TYR A 66 26.62 -8.33 17.17
CA TYR A 66 27.71 -9.33 17.25
C TYR A 66 28.26 -9.72 15.87
N SER A 67 27.75 -9.11 14.79
CA SER A 67 28.15 -9.36 13.41
C SER A 67 29.25 -8.40 12.92
N ASP A 68 29.87 -8.75 11.80
CA ASP A 68 30.76 -7.85 11.05
C ASP A 68 29.98 -6.59 10.63
N PRO A 69 30.56 -5.37 10.77
CA PRO A 69 29.95 -4.13 10.28
C PRO A 69 29.51 -4.16 8.81
N ARG A 70 30.08 -5.05 7.98
CA ARG A 70 29.73 -5.24 6.57
C ARG A 70 28.47 -6.08 6.34
N MET A 71 27.89 -6.69 7.38
CA MET A 71 26.70 -7.54 7.28
C MET A 71 25.57 -6.89 6.48
N LEU A 72 25.32 -5.58 6.65
CA LEU A 72 24.25 -4.88 5.93
C LEU A 72 24.52 -4.74 4.42
N VAL A 73 25.79 -4.68 4.01
CA VAL A 73 26.20 -4.58 2.60
C VAL A 73 25.99 -5.91 1.88
N GLU A 74 26.03 -7.02 2.61
CA GLU A 74 25.82 -8.37 2.08
C GLU A 74 24.34 -8.75 1.94
N ILE A 75 23.41 -7.90 2.43
CA ILE A 75 21.97 -8.14 2.29
C ILE A 75 21.54 -7.85 0.86
N ILE A 76 21.12 -8.91 0.16
CA ILE A 76 20.31 -8.79 -1.05
C ILE A 76 18.85 -8.80 -0.62
N THR A 77 18.10 -7.78 -1.02
CA THR A 77 16.66 -7.69 -0.78
C THR A 77 15.92 -7.48 -2.09
N GLY A 78 14.62 -7.68 -2.07
CA GLY A 78 13.78 -7.42 -3.22
C GLY A 78 12.31 -7.41 -2.85
N ASP A 79 11.52 -6.79 -3.71
CA ASP A 79 10.07 -6.69 -3.55
C ASP A 79 9.38 -6.66 -4.91
N GLU A 80 8.09 -6.92 -4.90
CA GLU A 80 7.22 -6.91 -6.06
C GLU A 80 6.28 -5.70 -6.01
N THR A 81 6.21 -4.92 -7.08
CA THR A 81 5.33 -3.76 -7.18
C THR A 81 4.53 -3.74 -8.47
N TRP A 82 3.22 -3.47 -8.38
CA TRP A 82 2.37 -3.27 -9.54
C TRP A 82 2.40 -1.79 -9.95
N THR A 83 2.85 -1.52 -11.16
CA THR A 83 2.80 -0.18 -11.76
C THR A 83 1.73 -0.15 -12.86
N ARG A 84 0.81 0.80 -12.77
CA ARG A 84 -0.24 1.03 -13.77
C ARG A 84 0.28 1.92 -14.89
N TYR A 85 -0.22 1.72 -16.10
CA TYR A 85 0.09 2.60 -17.23
C TYR A 85 -0.59 3.97 -17.09
N ASP A 86 -1.78 3.99 -16.48
CA ASP A 86 -2.48 5.21 -16.12
C ASP A 86 -2.50 5.40 -14.60
N GLU A 87 -2.20 6.62 -14.16
CA GLU A 87 -2.52 7.04 -12.80
C GLU A 87 -3.94 7.61 -12.86
N PRO A 88 -4.94 6.98 -12.21
CA PRO A 88 -6.28 7.53 -12.23
C PRO A 88 -6.23 8.90 -11.55
N LEU A 89 -6.43 9.96 -12.34
CA LEU A 89 -6.58 11.30 -11.81
C LEU A 89 -7.69 11.25 -10.77
N SER A 90 -7.39 11.67 -9.53
CA SER A 90 -8.40 11.76 -8.48
C SER A 90 -9.55 12.65 -8.95
N LYS A 91 -10.77 12.44 -8.43
CA LYS A 91 -11.93 13.28 -8.76
C LYS A 91 -11.60 14.77 -8.62
N GLU A 92 -10.74 15.13 -7.66
CA GLU A 92 -10.24 16.49 -7.45
C GLU A 92 -9.39 17.02 -8.60
N ARG A 93 -8.50 16.19 -9.17
CA ARG A 93 -7.66 16.57 -10.31
C ARG A 93 -8.44 16.75 -11.61
N ILE A 94 -9.64 16.18 -11.69
CA ILE A 94 -10.56 16.34 -12.84
C ILE A 94 -11.69 17.34 -12.53
N LYS A 95 -11.59 18.14 -11.44
CA LYS A 95 -12.56 19.22 -11.19
C LYS A 95 -12.32 20.34 -12.22
N ILE A 96 -13.32 20.56 -13.07
CA ILE A 96 -13.31 21.62 -14.08
C ILE A 96 -14.48 22.55 -13.75
N TRP A 97 -14.26 23.86 -13.82
CA TRP A 97 -15.33 24.85 -13.71
C TRP A 97 -16.20 24.81 -14.97
N VAL A 98 -17.51 24.62 -14.81
CA VAL A 98 -18.49 24.58 -15.91
C VAL A 98 -19.49 25.72 -15.71
N VAL A 99 -19.92 26.35 -16.80
CA VAL A 99 -20.93 27.41 -16.77
C VAL A 99 -22.26 26.84 -16.30
N LYS A 100 -22.98 27.58 -15.46
CA LYS A 100 -24.28 27.16 -14.94
C LYS A 100 -25.28 26.91 -16.08
N GLY A 101 -25.69 25.66 -16.25
CA GLY A 101 -26.63 25.23 -17.29
C GLY A 101 -25.99 24.44 -18.44
N GLU A 102 -24.66 24.40 -18.52
CA GLU A 102 -23.96 23.53 -19.46
C GLU A 102 -23.75 22.13 -18.86
N ALA A 103 -23.72 21.12 -19.74
CA ALA A 103 -23.40 19.76 -19.33
C ALA A 103 -21.92 19.67 -18.93
N SER A 104 -21.63 18.93 -17.86
CA SER A 104 -20.25 18.60 -17.52
C SER A 104 -19.58 17.88 -18.69
N PRO A 105 -18.30 18.18 -19.00
CA PRO A 105 -17.60 17.48 -20.05
C PRO A 105 -17.61 15.98 -19.79
N LEU A 106 -17.82 15.19 -20.86
CA LEU A 106 -17.82 13.74 -20.78
C LEU A 106 -16.42 13.30 -20.35
N ASN A 107 -16.30 12.82 -19.11
CA ASN A 107 -15.10 12.14 -18.67
C ASN A 107 -15.03 10.81 -19.41
N LEU A 108 -14.39 10.82 -20.59
CA LEU A 108 -13.94 9.61 -21.27
C LEU A 108 -12.99 8.91 -20.32
N ARG A 109 -13.51 7.87 -19.65
CA ARG A 109 -12.68 6.97 -18.88
C ARG A 109 -11.72 6.33 -19.88
N SER A 110 -10.43 6.55 -19.67
CA SER A 110 -9.37 5.90 -20.47
C SER A 110 -9.62 4.38 -20.53
N ASP A 111 -9.56 3.81 -21.73
CA ASP A 111 -9.66 2.35 -21.94
C ASP A 111 -8.43 1.60 -21.38
N PHE A 112 -7.39 2.32 -20.91
CA PHE A 112 -6.16 1.76 -20.36
C PHE A 112 -6.21 1.42 -18.86
N LYS A 113 -7.36 1.64 -18.20
CA LYS A 113 -7.52 1.57 -16.73
C LYS A 113 -7.05 0.30 -16.02
N ASP A 114 -6.92 -0.79 -16.78
CA ASP A 114 -6.58 -2.10 -16.23
C ASP A 114 -5.21 -2.61 -16.69
N GLN A 115 -4.46 -1.85 -17.49
CA GLN A 115 -3.11 -2.23 -17.86
C GLN A 115 -2.15 -1.97 -16.70
N LYS A 116 -1.51 -3.04 -16.24
CA LYS A 116 -0.53 -3.03 -15.16
C LYS A 116 0.64 -3.95 -15.48
N VAL A 117 1.83 -3.53 -15.05
CA VAL A 117 3.06 -4.32 -15.09
C VAL A 117 3.44 -4.67 -13.66
N LEU A 118 3.77 -5.93 -13.41
CA LEU A 118 4.41 -6.35 -12.18
C LEU A 118 5.92 -6.22 -12.37
N TYR A 119 6.57 -5.41 -11.54
CA TYR A 119 8.01 -5.39 -11.43
C TYR A 119 8.42 -6.22 -10.22
N SER A 120 9.33 -7.17 -10.42
CA SER A 120 10.06 -7.85 -9.35
C SER A 120 11.49 -7.33 -9.37
N ILE A 121 11.91 -6.63 -8.32
CA ILE A 121 13.20 -5.95 -8.26
C ILE A 121 13.98 -6.51 -7.07
N PHE A 122 15.24 -6.88 -7.31
CA PHE A 122 16.19 -7.27 -6.29
C PHE A 122 17.41 -6.36 -6.39
N PHE A 123 17.90 -5.89 -5.24
CA PHE A 123 19.05 -4.99 -5.16
C PHE A 123 19.81 -5.23 -3.84
N ASP A 124 21.06 -4.83 -3.83
CA ASP A 124 21.92 -4.82 -2.65
C ASP A 124 22.36 -3.38 -2.33
N ALA A 125 23.39 -3.22 -1.49
CA ALA A 125 23.93 -1.90 -1.14
C ALA A 125 24.67 -1.18 -2.29
N HIS A 126 24.93 -1.86 -3.41
CA HIS A 126 25.65 -1.34 -4.58
C HIS A 126 24.74 -1.01 -5.77
N GLY A 127 23.48 -1.49 -5.76
CA GLY A 127 22.44 -1.10 -6.71
C GLY A 127 21.85 -2.27 -7.48
#